data_AF-A0A0P0DBG2-F1
#
_entry.id   AF-A0A0P0DBG2-F1
#
_cell.length_a   1.000
_cell.length_b   1.000
_cell.length_c   1.000
_cell.angle_alpha   90.00
_cell.angle_beta   90.00
_cell.angle_gamma   90.00
#
_symmetry.space_group_name_H-M   'P 1'
#
loop_
_entity.id
_entity.type
_entity.pdbx_description
1 polymer ?
#
loop_
_entity_poly.entity_id
_entity_poly.type
_entity_poly.pdbx_seq_one_letter_code
_entity_poly.pdbx_strand_id
1 'polypeptide(L)'
;MKIKIKLLIPFVLGVCSISCVQDDEYNIPDISIREVDIPANSITTFKAIMNRYEQAVANGNATVRIQDEQDLYIQGYVISSDQAGNFFEELIIQNKIDDSSSDADPRLGLKVEINVPSLYNTFEVGRKVYVKINGLTIGLSNGVVAIGKGDANNVKQIQASEYRNIIIRGTEVATITPKVINLFDLTSQDRNTLIQLNDMQMNRYELGRTFAGESYDEFDGFRFMESCQSGVSLLLQTSTFSDFKSLIIPNGKGNIQGVFARDFGDDFDVFIINSSADINFDEARCDPIELDCGLTDTAGTANLFYEDFESQTNNRLIQGNGWINYIEAGSEGWEGFSSTSSNASLGRSARVQTASSGDFSNITWLITPAIDLNNYHNATLRFKTSNSLADGSFLEVLYSLDWDGNEANITSATWGVLPAAYIVKDTDSFVPWFNSGTVDLSCATGIMHIAFKYTGSGQDAYDGVYELDDVSIDYVP
;
A
#
# COMPACT_ATOMS: atom_id res chain seq x y z
N MET A 1 -94.77 -76.37 -1.11
CA MET A 1 -93.92 -75.58 -2.02
C MET A 1 -92.46 -75.77 -1.57
N LYS A 2 -91.64 -76.37 -2.44
CA LYS A 2 -90.19 -76.63 -2.32
C LYS A 2 -89.44 -75.29 -2.02
N ILE A 3 -88.28 -75.13 -1.36
CA ILE A 3 -87.06 -75.94 -1.14
C ILE A 3 -86.07 -75.12 -0.24
N LYS A 4 -85.27 -75.80 0.61
CA LYS A 4 -83.82 -75.61 1.00
C LYS A 4 -83.27 -74.21 1.44
N ILE A 5 -82.52 -73.99 2.55
CA ILE A 5 -81.16 -74.43 3.04
C ILE A 5 -80.24 -73.19 3.22
N LYS A 6 -79.53 -73.10 4.37
CA LYS A 6 -78.26 -72.38 4.69
C LYS A 6 -78.26 -70.84 4.51
N LEU A 7 -77.47 -70.02 5.21
CA LEU A 7 -76.06 -70.09 5.60
C LEU A 7 -75.78 -68.96 6.64
N LEU A 8 -75.29 -69.28 7.84
CA LEU A 8 -73.99 -68.87 8.44
C LEU A 8 -73.52 -67.40 8.24
N ILE A 9 -73.29 -66.67 9.34
CA ILE A 9 -71.99 -66.13 9.82
C ILE A 9 -72.21 -65.25 11.08
N PRO A 10 -71.43 -65.43 12.17
CA PRO A 10 -71.48 -64.58 13.35
C PRO A 10 -70.57 -63.35 13.18
N PHE A 11 -71.07 -62.16 13.57
CA PHE A 11 -70.29 -60.92 13.59
C PHE A 11 -69.49 -60.85 14.90
N VAL A 12 -68.17 -60.97 14.77
CA VAL A 12 -67.16 -60.84 15.83
C VAL A 12 -67.06 -59.36 16.24
N LEU A 13 -67.32 -59.08 17.52
CA LEU A 13 -67.11 -57.76 18.12
C LEU A 13 -65.63 -57.62 18.50
N GLY A 14 -64.82 -57.03 17.62
CA GLY A 14 -63.42 -56.73 17.84
C GLY A 14 -63.25 -55.39 18.57
N VAL A 15 -62.69 -55.45 19.78
CA VAL A 15 -62.20 -54.29 20.54
C VAL A 15 -60.91 -53.80 19.87
N CYS A 16 -60.96 -52.62 19.24
CA CYS A 16 -59.76 -51.92 18.78
C CYS A 16 -59.33 -50.91 19.84
N SER A 17 -58.38 -51.32 20.68
CA SER A 17 -57.55 -50.40 21.47
C SER A 17 -56.64 -49.64 20.51
N ILE A 18 -56.92 -48.36 20.29
CA ILE A 18 -56.01 -47.47 19.57
C ILE A 18 -54.91 -47.10 20.56
N SER A 19 -53.82 -47.85 20.57
CA SER A 19 -52.56 -47.36 21.15
C SER A 19 -52.03 -46.30 20.20
N CYS A 20 -52.25 -45.02 20.52
CA CYS A 20 -51.41 -43.97 19.98
C CYS A 20 -49.99 -44.24 20.50
N VAL A 21 -49.14 -44.77 19.62
CA VAL A 21 -47.68 -44.68 19.78
C VAL A 21 -47.35 -43.20 19.68
N GLN A 22 -47.10 -42.55 20.82
CA GLN A 22 -46.39 -41.27 20.83
C GLN A 22 -44.92 -41.60 20.62
N ASP A 23 -44.46 -41.51 19.38
CA ASP A 23 -43.03 -41.61 19.02
C ASP A 23 -42.66 -40.49 18.03
N ASP A 24 -43.15 -39.29 18.32
CA ASP A 24 -42.76 -38.06 17.62
C ASP A 24 -41.95 -37.16 18.57
N GLU A 25 -40.94 -37.71 19.24
CA GLU A 25 -39.82 -36.90 19.71
C GLU A 25 -38.87 -36.68 18.53
N TYR A 26 -39.22 -35.71 17.68
CA TYR A 26 -38.24 -35.09 16.79
C TYR A 26 -37.20 -34.39 17.67
N ASN A 27 -36.11 -35.09 17.98
CA ASN A 27 -34.92 -34.44 18.52
C ASN A 27 -34.50 -33.37 17.51
N ILE A 28 -34.59 -32.11 17.94
CA ILE A 28 -34.03 -30.98 17.22
C ILE A 28 -32.55 -31.34 16.97
N PRO A 29 -32.04 -31.21 15.72
CA PRO A 29 -30.63 -31.47 15.47
C PRO A 29 -29.78 -30.72 16.49
N ASP A 30 -28.84 -31.42 17.12
CA ASP A 30 -27.90 -30.78 18.02
C ASP A 30 -27.08 -29.76 17.22
N ILE A 31 -27.45 -28.49 17.39
CA ILE A 31 -26.79 -27.33 16.79
C ILE A 31 -25.60 -26.85 17.63
N SER A 32 -25.17 -27.62 18.64
CA SER A 32 -23.95 -27.29 19.37
C SER A 32 -22.76 -27.35 18.42
N ILE A 33 -22.19 -26.18 18.13
CA ILE A 33 -20.93 -26.07 17.40
C ILE A 33 -19.85 -26.57 18.36
N ARG A 34 -19.41 -27.81 18.20
CA ARG A 34 -18.31 -28.37 18.98
C ARG A 34 -16.99 -27.85 18.44
N GLU A 35 -16.19 -27.26 19.31
CA GLU A 35 -14.81 -26.89 18.97
C GLU A 35 -14.02 -28.15 18.60
N VAL A 36 -13.25 -28.04 17.51
CA VAL A 36 -12.43 -29.16 17.04
C VAL A 36 -11.31 -29.37 18.05
N ASP A 37 -11.22 -30.59 18.57
CA ASP A 37 -10.19 -30.99 19.53
C ASP A 37 -8.87 -31.26 18.78
N ILE A 38 -8.05 -30.20 18.63
CA ILE A 38 -6.71 -30.29 18.05
C ILE A 38 -5.69 -30.37 19.20
N PRO A 39 -4.86 -31.44 19.26
CA PRO A 39 -3.85 -31.56 20.30
C PRO A 39 -2.90 -30.35 20.31
N ALA A 40 -2.68 -29.74 21.48
CA ALA A 40 -1.84 -28.55 21.59
C ALA A 40 -0.40 -28.76 21.09
N ASN A 41 0.13 -29.98 21.21
CA ASN A 41 1.46 -30.36 20.68
C ASN A 41 1.51 -30.50 19.15
N SER A 42 0.35 -30.55 18.48
CA SER A 42 0.23 -30.50 17.02
C SER A 42 0.11 -29.08 16.48
N ILE A 43 -0.02 -28.06 17.34
CA ILE A 43 -0.11 -26.66 16.92
C ILE A 43 1.31 -26.07 16.87
N THR A 44 1.67 -25.51 15.72
CA THR A 44 2.92 -24.78 15.49
C THR A 44 2.64 -23.31 15.21
N THR A 45 3.69 -22.48 15.19
CA THR A 45 3.58 -21.03 15.04
C THR A 45 3.81 -20.59 13.60
N PHE A 46 3.26 -19.42 13.24
CA PHE A 46 3.54 -18.79 11.94
C PHE A 46 5.04 -18.59 11.75
N LYS A 47 5.76 -18.13 12.79
CA LYS A 47 7.22 -17.98 12.77
C LYS A 47 7.95 -19.29 12.43
N ALA A 48 7.55 -20.40 13.04
CA ALA A 48 8.19 -21.69 12.77
C ALA A 48 8.00 -22.13 11.30
N ILE A 49 6.85 -21.83 10.72
CA ILE A 49 6.54 -22.08 9.31
C ILE A 49 7.32 -21.15 8.40
N MET A 50 7.41 -19.87 8.75
CA MET A 50 8.19 -18.89 8.01
C MET A 50 9.68 -19.27 7.95
N ASN A 51 10.26 -19.63 9.10
CA ASN A 51 11.64 -20.10 9.20
C ASN A 51 11.92 -21.32 8.31
N ARG A 52 10.98 -22.27 8.20
CA ARG A 52 11.13 -23.44 7.31
C ARG A 52 11.17 -23.03 5.84
N TYR A 53 10.37 -22.05 5.44
CA TYR A 53 10.41 -21.49 4.10
C TYR A 53 11.70 -20.71 3.83
N GLU A 54 12.10 -19.82 4.73
CA GLU A 54 13.34 -19.04 4.62
C GLU A 54 14.58 -19.95 4.50
N GLN A 55 14.61 -21.04 5.25
CA GLN A 55 15.66 -22.06 5.13
C GLN A 55 15.64 -22.75 3.76
N ALA A 56 14.47 -23.02 3.18
CA ALA A 56 14.38 -23.62 1.86
C ALA A 56 14.89 -22.65 0.77
N VAL A 57 14.54 -21.37 0.88
CA VAL A 57 15.03 -20.29 -0.01
C VAL A 57 16.53 -20.11 0.12
N ALA A 58 17.08 -20.11 1.33
CA ALA A 58 18.52 -20.04 1.56
C ALA A 58 19.28 -21.23 0.95
N ASN A 59 18.60 -22.37 0.77
CA ASN A 59 19.13 -23.56 0.10
C ASN A 59 18.84 -23.59 -1.42
N GLY A 60 18.31 -22.51 -2.00
CA GLY A 60 18.05 -22.37 -3.43
C GLY A 60 16.72 -22.95 -3.93
N ASN A 61 15.79 -23.26 -3.02
CA ASN A 61 14.44 -23.74 -3.40
C ASN A 61 13.44 -22.58 -3.43
N ALA A 62 12.53 -22.59 -4.41
CA ALA A 62 11.44 -21.60 -4.48
C ALA A 62 10.33 -21.87 -3.46
N THR A 63 10.17 -23.12 -3.01
CA THR A 63 9.10 -23.55 -2.10
C THR A 63 9.60 -24.57 -1.09
N VAL A 64 8.79 -24.83 -0.06
CA VAL A 64 8.97 -25.93 0.89
C VAL A 64 7.68 -26.71 1.06
N ARG A 65 7.75 -28.04 0.96
CA ARG A 65 6.63 -28.92 1.27
C ARG A 65 6.75 -29.39 2.71
N ILE A 66 5.72 -29.15 3.52
CA ILE A 66 5.69 -29.58 4.92
C ILE A 66 5.34 -31.06 4.99
N GLN A 67 6.23 -31.86 5.57
CA GLN A 67 6.03 -33.27 5.83
C GLN A 67 6.62 -33.60 7.21
N ASP A 68 5.75 -33.83 8.18
CA ASP A 68 6.13 -34.27 9.53
C ASP A 68 5.44 -35.60 9.85
N GLU A 69 6.01 -36.37 10.78
CA GLU A 69 5.47 -37.67 11.20
C GLU A 69 4.06 -37.55 11.83
N GLN A 70 3.81 -36.42 12.49
CA GLN A 70 2.52 -36.07 13.08
C GLN A 70 1.92 -34.90 12.32
N ASP A 71 0.59 -34.88 12.24
CA ASP A 71 -0.14 -33.75 11.69
C ASP A 71 0.16 -32.48 12.51
N LEU A 72 0.58 -31.44 11.80
CA LEU A 72 0.79 -30.09 12.30
C LEU A 72 -0.30 -29.16 11.79
N TYR A 73 -0.62 -28.18 12.62
CA TYR A 73 -1.60 -27.14 12.36
C TYR A 73 -1.02 -25.78 12.71
N ILE A 74 -1.34 -24.76 11.94
CA ILE A 74 -1.21 -23.37 12.39
C ILE A 74 -2.58 -22.84 12.79
N GLN A 75 -2.60 -21.97 13.80
CA GLN A 75 -3.80 -21.26 14.23
C GLN A 75 -3.70 -19.79 13.82
N GLY A 76 -4.74 -19.26 13.20
CA GLY A 76 -4.82 -17.84 12.83
C GLY A 76 -6.25 -17.34 12.78
N TYR A 77 -6.41 -16.07 12.46
CA TYR A 77 -7.69 -15.38 12.32
C TYR A 77 -7.80 -14.81 10.91
N VAL A 78 -8.95 -15.01 10.29
CA VAL A 78 -9.25 -14.50 8.95
C VAL A 78 -9.39 -12.98 8.98
N ILE A 79 -8.72 -12.28 8.06
CA ILE A 79 -8.77 -10.81 7.94
C ILE A 79 -9.24 -10.33 6.56
N SER A 80 -9.35 -11.23 5.59
CA SER A 80 -9.93 -10.94 4.28
C SER A 80 -11.36 -11.46 4.16
N SER A 81 -12.09 -10.93 3.19
CA SER A 81 -13.45 -11.31 2.82
C SER A 81 -13.65 -11.14 1.33
N ASP A 82 -14.10 -12.20 0.67
CA ASP A 82 -14.50 -12.16 -0.74
C ASP A 82 -15.97 -11.72 -0.91
N GLN A 83 -16.62 -11.20 0.14
CA GLN A 83 -18.02 -10.77 0.10
C GLN A 83 -18.26 -9.62 -0.88
N ALA A 84 -17.41 -8.59 -0.84
CA ALA A 84 -17.48 -7.46 -1.76
C ALA A 84 -16.69 -7.71 -3.06
N GLY A 85 -16.04 -8.88 -3.18
CA GLY A 85 -15.33 -9.31 -4.39
C GLY A 85 -13.95 -8.71 -4.62
N ASN A 86 -13.33 -8.05 -3.63
CA ASN A 86 -11.95 -7.57 -3.77
C ASN A 86 -10.91 -8.68 -3.58
N PHE A 87 -11.22 -9.65 -2.71
CA PHE A 87 -10.50 -10.91 -2.57
C PHE A 87 -11.25 -12.01 -3.34
N PHE A 88 -10.53 -12.99 -3.89
CA PHE A 88 -11.15 -14.09 -4.63
C PHE A 88 -10.32 -15.38 -4.55
N GLU A 89 -10.95 -16.49 -4.17
CA GLU A 89 -10.29 -17.80 -4.08
C GLU A 89 -9.05 -17.83 -3.15
N GLU A 90 -9.08 -17.00 -2.11
CA GLU A 90 -8.03 -16.92 -1.11
C GLU A 90 -8.56 -16.50 0.25
N LEU A 91 -7.83 -16.87 1.31
CA LEU A 91 -7.98 -16.30 2.64
C LEU A 91 -6.66 -15.70 3.08
N ILE A 92 -6.70 -14.48 3.61
CA ILE A 92 -5.60 -13.90 4.34
C ILE A 92 -5.84 -14.16 5.83
N ILE A 93 -4.88 -14.81 6.48
CA ILE A 93 -4.92 -15.11 7.91
C ILE A 93 -3.72 -14.50 8.63
N GLN A 94 -3.91 -14.04 9.86
CA GLN A 94 -2.83 -13.57 10.73
C GLN A 94 -2.84 -14.30 12.08
N ASN A 95 -1.68 -14.43 12.73
CA ASN A 95 -1.56 -15.14 14.01
C ASN A 95 -2.07 -14.35 15.23
N LYS A 96 -2.26 -13.03 15.09
CA LYS A 96 -2.66 -12.12 16.18
C LYS A 96 -4.05 -11.54 15.95
N ILE A 97 -4.71 -11.09 17.01
CA ILE A 97 -5.98 -10.34 16.91
C ILE A 97 -5.76 -8.82 17.02
N ASP A 98 -4.55 -8.39 17.36
CA ASP A 98 -4.17 -7.01 17.64
C ASP A 98 -2.79 -6.70 17.02
N ASP A 99 -2.17 -5.61 17.46
CA ASP A 99 -0.85 -5.14 17.05
C ASP A 99 0.32 -5.80 17.82
N SER A 100 0.03 -6.76 18.71
CA SER A 100 1.06 -7.37 19.55
C SER A 100 2.09 -8.13 18.71
N SER A 101 3.37 -7.77 18.89
CA SER A 101 4.48 -8.42 18.19
C SER A 101 5.68 -8.54 19.13
N SER A 102 6.37 -9.68 19.08
CA SER A 102 7.59 -9.93 19.83
C SER A 102 8.54 -10.79 18.99
N ASP A 103 9.84 -10.76 19.27
CA ASP A 103 10.79 -11.62 18.56
C ASP A 103 10.42 -13.10 18.67
N ALA A 104 9.86 -13.55 19.80
CA ALA A 104 9.50 -14.95 20.00
C ALA A 104 8.25 -15.37 19.19
N ASP A 105 7.29 -14.46 19.03
CA ASP A 105 6.03 -14.67 18.31
C ASP A 105 5.64 -13.37 17.58
N PRO A 106 6.31 -13.08 16.44
CA PRO A 106 6.09 -11.87 15.68
C PRO A 106 4.71 -11.92 15.03
N ARG A 107 4.11 -10.75 14.84
CA ARG A 107 2.87 -10.63 14.09
C ARG A 107 3.14 -10.90 12.61
N LEU A 108 2.52 -11.93 12.07
CA LEU A 108 2.73 -12.42 10.71
C LEU A 108 1.40 -12.76 10.04
N GLY A 109 1.39 -12.54 8.73
CA GLY A 109 0.27 -12.80 7.84
C GLY A 109 0.63 -13.84 6.80
N LEU A 110 -0.33 -14.69 6.42
CA LEU A 110 -0.16 -15.70 5.37
C LEU A 110 -1.39 -15.74 4.49
N LYS A 111 -1.16 -15.82 3.17
CA LYS A 111 -2.20 -16.13 2.20
C LYS A 111 -2.45 -17.64 2.16
N VAL A 112 -3.70 -18.06 2.05
CA VAL A 112 -4.09 -19.46 1.81
C VAL A 112 -4.83 -19.53 0.49
N GLU A 113 -4.24 -20.23 -0.47
CA GLU A 113 -4.72 -20.37 -1.86
C GLU A 113 -5.81 -21.45 -1.96
N ILE A 114 -7.04 -21.09 -2.31
CA ILE A 114 -8.21 -21.99 -2.22
C ILE A 114 -9.11 -21.80 -3.44
N ASN A 115 -9.23 -22.83 -4.29
CA ASN A 115 -10.08 -22.81 -5.49
C ASN A 115 -11.56 -22.99 -5.13
N VAL A 116 -12.10 -22.05 -4.35
CA VAL A 116 -13.48 -21.97 -3.87
C VAL A 116 -13.86 -20.49 -3.74
N PRO A 117 -14.93 -20.03 -4.42
CA PRO A 117 -15.46 -18.70 -4.21
C PRO A 117 -16.42 -18.64 -3.02
N SER A 118 -16.79 -17.44 -2.61
CA SER A 118 -17.77 -17.17 -1.54
C SER A 118 -17.37 -17.77 -0.18
N LEU A 119 -16.08 -17.72 0.14
CA LEU A 119 -15.48 -18.20 1.38
C LEU A 119 -16.02 -17.46 2.61
N TYR A 120 -16.45 -16.20 2.47
CA TYR A 120 -17.08 -15.40 3.52
C TYR A 120 -18.29 -16.08 4.19
N ASN A 121 -19.00 -16.97 3.48
CA ASN A 121 -20.13 -17.73 4.03
C ASN A 121 -19.70 -18.76 5.10
N THR A 122 -18.44 -19.17 5.09
CA THR A 122 -17.88 -20.16 6.02
C THR A 122 -16.86 -19.53 6.97
N PHE A 123 -16.11 -18.55 6.48
CA PHE A 123 -14.99 -17.92 7.15
C PHE A 123 -15.20 -16.41 7.16
N GLU A 124 -15.98 -15.93 8.12
CA GLU A 124 -16.16 -14.49 8.34
C GLU A 124 -14.88 -13.82 8.88
N VAL A 125 -14.72 -12.51 8.68
CA VAL A 125 -13.60 -11.76 9.27
C VAL A 125 -13.60 -11.95 10.80
N GLY A 126 -12.41 -12.21 11.36
CA GLY A 126 -12.22 -12.54 12.76
C GLY A 126 -12.43 -14.02 13.10
N ARG A 127 -12.92 -14.85 12.18
CA ARG A 127 -13.08 -16.30 12.40
C ARG A 127 -11.71 -16.92 12.70
N LYS A 128 -11.61 -17.56 13.86
CA LYS A 128 -10.47 -18.43 14.18
C LYS A 128 -10.49 -19.65 13.25
N VAL A 129 -9.35 -19.98 12.66
CA VAL A 129 -9.15 -21.15 11.81
C VAL A 129 -7.89 -21.90 12.18
N TYR A 130 -7.93 -23.21 11.96
CA TYR A 130 -6.76 -24.08 12.01
C TYR A 130 -6.46 -24.59 10.61
N VAL A 131 -5.24 -24.37 10.12
CA VAL A 131 -4.81 -24.88 8.82
C VAL A 131 -3.92 -26.09 9.05
N LYS A 132 -4.37 -27.28 8.62
CA LYS A 132 -3.57 -28.50 8.59
C LYS A 132 -2.50 -28.38 7.53
N ILE A 133 -1.26 -28.14 7.95
CA ILE A 133 -0.16 -27.81 7.04
C ILE A 133 0.58 -29.04 6.51
N ASN A 134 0.42 -30.22 7.11
CA ASN A 134 1.06 -31.44 6.60
C ASN A 134 0.58 -31.77 5.18
N GLY A 135 1.54 -31.92 4.28
CA GLY A 135 1.32 -32.17 2.86
C GLY A 135 1.00 -30.92 2.04
N LEU A 136 0.99 -29.72 2.67
CA LEU A 136 0.91 -28.44 1.97
C LEU A 136 2.30 -27.93 1.58
N THR A 137 2.31 -27.01 0.63
CA THR A 137 3.49 -26.31 0.13
C THR A 137 3.39 -24.84 0.54
N ILE A 138 4.50 -24.28 0.98
CA ILE A 138 4.67 -22.85 1.26
C ILE A 138 5.65 -22.27 0.23
N GLY A 139 5.31 -21.12 -0.31
CA GLY A 139 6.10 -20.42 -1.31
C GLY A 139 5.59 -19.01 -1.53
N LEU A 140 6.14 -18.30 -2.51
CA LEU A 140 5.55 -17.03 -2.95
C LEU A 140 4.41 -17.30 -3.93
N SER A 141 3.37 -16.48 -3.83
CA SER A 141 2.31 -16.34 -4.81
C SER A 141 2.00 -14.85 -4.91
N ASN A 142 2.30 -14.24 -6.06
CA ASN A 142 2.18 -12.78 -6.29
C ASN A 142 2.95 -11.98 -5.22
N GLY A 143 4.25 -12.28 -5.05
CA GLY A 143 5.13 -11.52 -4.15
C GLY A 143 4.92 -11.68 -2.64
N VAL A 144 3.87 -12.41 -2.22
CA VAL A 144 3.57 -12.65 -0.81
C VAL A 144 3.65 -14.13 -0.45
N VAL A 145 3.97 -14.44 0.81
CA VAL A 145 4.06 -15.81 1.30
C VAL A 145 2.67 -16.44 1.35
N ALA A 146 2.53 -17.56 0.67
CA ALA A 146 1.28 -18.28 0.51
C ALA A 146 1.42 -19.76 0.91
N ILE A 147 0.31 -20.33 1.37
CA ILE A 147 0.13 -21.74 1.68
C ILE A 147 -0.87 -22.31 0.68
N GLY A 148 -0.55 -23.45 0.10
CA GLY A 148 -1.47 -24.18 -0.73
C GLY A 148 -1.05 -25.62 -0.93
N LYS A 149 -1.54 -26.25 -1.99
CA LYS A 149 -0.84 -27.37 -2.60
C LYS A 149 0.35 -26.84 -3.39
N GLY A 150 1.02 -27.70 -4.12
CA GLY A 150 2.11 -27.26 -4.96
C GLY A 150 3.07 -28.37 -5.31
N ASP A 151 4.03 -27.98 -6.13
CA ASP A 151 5.23 -28.76 -6.45
C ASP A 151 6.45 -28.02 -5.90
N ALA A 152 7.64 -28.34 -6.44
CA ALA A 152 8.89 -27.74 -5.99
C ALA A 152 9.02 -26.25 -6.36
N ASN A 153 8.26 -25.78 -7.35
CA ASN A 153 8.43 -24.45 -7.93
C ASN A 153 7.28 -23.50 -7.58
N ASN A 154 6.05 -24.02 -7.48
CA ASN A 154 4.86 -23.17 -7.35
C ASN A 154 3.93 -23.66 -6.24
N VAL A 155 3.36 -22.70 -5.52
CA VAL A 155 2.15 -22.90 -4.72
C VAL A 155 0.96 -23.01 -5.68
N LYS A 156 0.04 -23.93 -5.40
CA LYS A 156 -1.19 -24.16 -6.16
C LYS A 156 -2.37 -24.14 -5.21
N GLN A 157 -3.53 -23.76 -5.73
CA GLN A 157 -4.75 -23.69 -4.93
C GLN A 157 -5.17 -25.06 -4.39
N ILE A 158 -5.64 -25.04 -3.14
CA ILE A 158 -6.32 -26.15 -2.47
C ILE A 158 -7.68 -26.33 -3.12
N GLN A 159 -8.03 -27.56 -3.51
CA GLN A 159 -9.25 -27.82 -4.27
C GLN A 159 -10.52 -27.87 -3.39
N ALA A 160 -11.66 -27.56 -3.99
CA ALA A 160 -12.98 -27.56 -3.32
C ALA A 160 -13.33 -28.88 -2.60
N SER A 161 -12.81 -30.01 -3.08
CA SER A 161 -13.05 -31.33 -2.48
C SER A 161 -12.28 -31.58 -1.18
N GLU A 162 -11.24 -30.81 -0.90
CA GLU A 162 -10.32 -31.06 0.22
C GLU A 162 -10.19 -29.88 1.20
N TYR A 163 -10.54 -28.65 0.82
CA TYR A 163 -10.30 -27.47 1.67
C TYR A 163 -10.93 -27.60 3.06
N ARG A 164 -12.11 -28.22 3.21
CA ARG A 164 -12.77 -28.38 4.53
C ARG A 164 -12.03 -29.33 5.47
N ASN A 165 -11.20 -30.22 4.94
CA ASN A 165 -10.35 -31.11 5.74
C ASN A 165 -9.00 -30.48 6.08
N ILE A 166 -8.65 -29.38 5.39
CA ILE A 166 -7.39 -28.66 5.55
C ILE A 166 -7.59 -27.42 6.41
N ILE A 167 -8.63 -26.64 6.13
CA ILE A 167 -8.98 -25.40 6.81
C ILE A 167 -10.17 -25.70 7.71
N ILE A 168 -9.85 -25.89 8.98
CA ILE A 168 -10.78 -26.27 10.02
C ILE A 168 -11.29 -24.99 10.68
N ARG A 169 -12.60 -24.78 10.60
CA ARG A 169 -13.28 -23.65 11.22
C ARG A 169 -13.31 -23.81 12.75
N GLY A 170 -12.79 -22.82 13.47
CA GLY A 170 -12.96 -22.71 14.93
C GLY A 170 -14.31 -22.09 15.31
N THR A 171 -14.70 -22.19 16.58
CA THR A 171 -15.97 -21.65 17.08
C THR A 171 -15.92 -20.16 17.41
N GLU A 172 -14.73 -19.63 17.66
CA GLU A 172 -14.49 -18.22 17.98
C GLU A 172 -14.53 -17.31 16.75
N VAL A 173 -15.17 -16.15 16.91
CA VAL A 173 -15.00 -14.97 16.05
C VAL A 173 -14.43 -13.86 16.92
N ALA A 174 -13.16 -13.54 16.73
CA ALA A 174 -12.50 -12.47 17.45
C ALA A 174 -12.77 -11.12 16.77
N THR A 175 -12.87 -10.05 17.56
CA THR A 175 -12.75 -8.70 17.02
C THR A 175 -11.28 -8.44 16.71
N ILE A 176 -10.96 -8.20 15.43
CA ILE A 176 -9.59 -7.91 15.00
C ILE A 176 -9.34 -6.41 15.10
N THR A 177 -8.26 -6.02 15.76
CA THR A 177 -7.75 -4.66 15.82
C THR A 177 -6.58 -4.54 14.85
N PRO A 178 -6.61 -3.62 13.87
CA PRO A 178 -5.50 -3.45 12.92
C PRO A 178 -4.25 -2.90 13.61
N LYS A 179 -3.07 -3.20 13.05
CA LYS A 179 -1.84 -2.49 13.43
C LYS A 179 -1.90 -1.09 12.83
N VAL A 180 -1.90 -0.07 13.69
CA VAL A 180 -1.77 1.33 13.26
C VAL A 180 -0.30 1.61 12.97
N ILE A 181 0.01 2.05 11.77
CA ILE A 181 1.38 2.32 11.33
C ILE A 181 1.39 3.49 10.34
N ASN A 182 2.48 4.26 10.29
CA ASN A 182 2.65 5.26 9.24
C ASN A 182 3.04 4.55 7.93
N LEU A 183 2.67 5.15 6.80
CA LEU A 183 2.97 4.57 5.50
C LEU A 183 4.47 4.34 5.28
N PHE A 184 5.30 5.30 5.71
CA PHE A 184 6.77 5.23 5.59
C PHE A 184 7.40 4.09 6.43
N ASP A 185 6.73 3.67 7.51
CA ASP A 185 7.24 2.64 8.43
C ASP A 185 6.86 1.21 8.01
N LEU A 186 6.10 1.04 6.91
CA LEU A 186 5.73 -0.28 6.40
C LEU A 186 6.95 -1.06 5.91
N THR A 187 6.97 -2.35 6.23
CA THR A 187 8.03 -3.27 5.80
C THR A 187 7.45 -4.55 5.20
N SER A 188 8.30 -5.38 4.61
CA SER A 188 7.90 -6.71 4.10
C SER A 188 7.30 -7.62 5.18
N GLN A 189 7.57 -7.38 6.47
CA GLN A 189 6.97 -8.14 7.58
C GLN A 189 5.50 -7.80 7.81
N ASP A 190 5.04 -6.64 7.34
CA ASP A 190 3.64 -6.20 7.47
C ASP A 190 2.73 -6.78 6.38
N ARG A 191 3.31 -7.45 5.37
CA ARG A 191 2.55 -8.07 4.27
C ARG A 191 1.62 -9.17 4.79
N ASN A 192 0.46 -9.31 4.13
CA ASN A 192 -0.63 -10.23 4.49
C ASN A 192 -1.21 -9.99 5.89
N THR A 193 -1.07 -8.79 6.46
CA THR A 193 -1.63 -8.46 7.77
C THR A 193 -2.60 -7.29 7.70
N LEU A 194 -3.50 -7.18 8.68
CA LEU A 194 -4.46 -6.09 8.75
C LEU A 194 -3.78 -4.82 9.27
N ILE A 195 -3.76 -3.78 8.46
CA ILE A 195 -3.13 -2.49 8.73
C ILE A 195 -4.19 -1.40 8.75
N GLN A 196 -4.00 -0.40 9.62
CA GLN A 196 -4.68 0.88 9.54
C GLN A 196 -3.66 1.98 9.26
N LEU A 197 -3.91 2.73 8.19
CA LEU A 197 -3.17 3.94 7.88
C LEU A 197 -4.04 5.14 8.26
N ASN A 198 -3.48 6.09 8.98
CA ASN A 198 -4.13 7.34 9.38
C ASN A 198 -3.67 8.50 8.51
N ASP A 199 -4.44 9.60 8.51
CA ASP A 199 -4.14 10.81 7.77
C ASP A 199 -3.83 10.54 6.28
N MET A 200 -4.56 9.60 5.69
CA MET A 200 -4.47 9.25 4.28
C MET A 200 -5.54 10.00 3.48
N GLN A 201 -5.24 10.33 2.24
CA GLN A 201 -6.21 10.80 1.25
C GLN A 201 -5.97 10.13 -0.09
N MET A 202 -6.98 10.12 -0.97
CA MET A 202 -6.74 9.83 -2.39
C MET A 202 -5.92 10.96 -2.98
N ASN A 203 -4.93 10.64 -3.83
CA ASN A 203 -4.15 11.67 -4.50
C ASN A 203 -5.08 12.56 -5.36
N ARG A 204 -4.80 13.87 -5.39
CA ARG A 204 -5.67 14.85 -6.05
C ARG A 204 -5.93 14.56 -7.53
N TYR A 205 -5.01 13.88 -8.22
CA TYR A 205 -5.18 13.50 -9.63
C TYR A 205 -6.09 12.28 -9.84
N GLU A 206 -6.45 11.58 -8.77
CA GLU A 206 -7.41 10.48 -8.79
C GLU A 206 -8.86 10.95 -8.57
N LEU A 207 -9.05 12.20 -8.12
CA LEU A 207 -10.37 12.69 -7.73
C LEU A 207 -11.38 12.63 -8.87
N GLY A 208 -12.58 12.16 -8.55
CA GLY A 208 -13.67 11.95 -9.51
C GLY A 208 -13.60 10.62 -10.26
N ARG A 209 -12.50 9.86 -10.13
CA ARG A 209 -12.42 8.49 -10.65
C ARG A 209 -13.18 7.50 -9.76
N THR A 210 -13.49 6.36 -10.34
CA THR A 210 -14.03 5.21 -9.63
C THR A 210 -12.93 4.35 -9.02
N PHE A 211 -13.25 3.44 -8.10
CA PHE A 211 -12.25 2.51 -7.52
C PHE A 211 -11.55 1.64 -8.59
N ALA A 212 -12.32 1.06 -9.51
CA ALA A 212 -11.84 0.16 -10.58
C ALA A 212 -12.84 0.05 -11.75
N GLY A 213 -13.49 1.16 -12.10
CA GLY A 213 -14.50 1.22 -13.16
C GLY A 213 -14.08 2.04 -14.39
N GLU A 214 -12.82 2.45 -14.49
CA GLU A 214 -12.31 3.22 -15.62
C GLU A 214 -12.08 2.30 -16.81
N SER A 215 -12.13 2.83 -18.04
CA SER A 215 -12.04 2.01 -19.26
C SER A 215 -10.70 1.30 -19.45
N TYR A 216 -9.67 1.73 -18.72
CA TYR A 216 -8.32 1.15 -18.73
C TYR A 216 -8.07 0.19 -17.58
N ASP A 217 -9.01 0.04 -16.63
CA ASP A 217 -8.90 -0.97 -15.57
C ASP A 217 -9.27 -2.34 -16.18
N GLU A 218 -8.34 -3.30 -16.16
CA GLU A 218 -8.54 -4.64 -16.76
C GLU A 218 -8.98 -5.67 -15.71
N PHE A 219 -8.05 -6.17 -14.91
CA PHE A 219 -8.30 -7.12 -13.82
C PHE A 219 -8.43 -6.42 -12.47
N ASP A 220 -7.64 -5.37 -12.28
CA ASP A 220 -7.62 -4.50 -11.12
C ASP A 220 -7.56 -3.04 -11.56
N GLY A 221 -8.18 -2.16 -10.77
CA GLY A 221 -7.94 -0.74 -10.79
C GLY A 221 -6.98 -0.34 -9.69
N PHE A 222 -6.06 0.56 -10.02
CA PHE A 222 -5.06 1.10 -9.11
C PHE A 222 -5.28 2.60 -8.94
N ARG A 223 -5.37 3.07 -7.69
CA ARG A 223 -5.51 4.50 -7.36
C ARG A 223 -4.43 4.90 -6.37
N PHE A 224 -3.76 6.01 -6.65
CA PHE A 224 -2.80 6.56 -5.70
C PHE A 224 -3.51 7.11 -4.46
N MET A 225 -3.08 6.65 -3.30
CA MET A 225 -3.33 7.29 -2.01
C MET A 225 -2.02 7.89 -1.52
N GLU A 226 -2.12 8.94 -0.71
CA GLU A 226 -0.96 9.61 -0.13
C GLU A 226 -1.20 9.95 1.34
N SER A 227 -0.11 9.97 2.12
CA SER A 227 -0.14 10.41 3.51
C SER A 227 -0.05 11.92 3.58
N CYS A 228 -1.00 12.56 4.26
CA CYS A 228 -0.97 13.98 4.58
C CYS A 228 0.20 14.40 5.47
N GLN A 229 0.80 13.46 6.18
CA GLN A 229 1.91 13.75 7.08
C GLN A 229 3.25 13.73 6.35
N SER A 230 3.47 12.77 5.45
CA SER A 230 4.78 12.57 4.80
C SER A 230 4.81 12.83 3.29
N GLY A 231 3.66 12.95 2.63
CA GLY A 231 3.56 13.03 1.16
C GLY A 231 3.83 11.71 0.42
N VAL A 232 4.27 10.66 1.14
CA VAL A 232 4.52 9.32 0.57
C VAL A 232 3.22 8.74 0.02
N SER A 233 3.31 8.04 -1.12
CA SER A 233 2.18 7.44 -1.81
C SER A 233 2.18 5.92 -1.77
N LEU A 234 0.99 5.31 -1.84
CA LEU A 234 0.76 3.87 -1.97
C LEU A 234 -0.42 3.61 -2.90
N LEU A 235 -0.37 2.53 -3.65
CA LEU A 235 -1.48 2.15 -4.54
C LEU A 235 -2.57 1.40 -3.76
N LEU A 236 -3.79 1.91 -3.81
CA LEU A 236 -4.99 1.16 -3.50
C LEU A 236 -5.33 0.26 -4.68
N GLN A 237 -5.34 -1.05 -4.46
CA GLN A 237 -5.77 -2.02 -5.46
C GLN A 237 -7.23 -2.40 -5.21
N THR A 238 -8.05 -2.32 -6.26
CA THR A 238 -9.42 -2.80 -6.25
C THR A 238 -9.70 -3.68 -7.47
N SER A 239 -10.22 -4.88 -7.26
CA SER A 239 -10.61 -5.79 -8.34
C SER A 239 -11.74 -5.20 -9.19
N THR A 240 -11.66 -5.38 -10.50
CA THR A 240 -12.75 -5.05 -11.44
C THR A 240 -13.95 -6.00 -11.31
N PHE A 241 -13.87 -7.01 -10.43
CA PHE A 241 -15.00 -7.89 -10.06
C PHE A 241 -15.70 -7.46 -8.76
N SER A 242 -15.15 -6.49 -8.03
CA SER A 242 -15.75 -6.01 -6.78
C SER A 242 -17.09 -5.31 -7.00
N ASP A 243 -17.97 -5.37 -6.01
CA ASP A 243 -19.31 -4.74 -6.06
C ASP A 243 -19.24 -3.20 -5.93
N PHE A 244 -18.13 -2.68 -5.43
CA PHE A 244 -17.89 -1.25 -5.21
C PHE A 244 -16.97 -0.62 -6.27
N LYS A 245 -16.52 -1.37 -7.28
CA LYS A 245 -15.60 -0.87 -8.34
C LYS A 245 -16.04 0.42 -9.00
N SER A 246 -17.34 0.61 -9.19
CA SER A 246 -17.92 1.77 -9.90
C SER A 246 -18.28 2.92 -8.96
N LEU A 247 -18.05 2.79 -7.65
CA LEU A 247 -18.19 3.91 -6.73
C LEU A 247 -17.08 4.92 -6.98
N ILE A 248 -17.41 6.21 -6.87
CA ILE A 248 -16.43 7.28 -6.91
C ILE A 248 -15.60 7.21 -5.64
N ILE A 249 -14.27 7.34 -5.76
CA ILE A 249 -13.38 7.33 -4.60
C ILE A 249 -13.66 8.54 -3.68
N PRO A 250 -13.48 8.40 -2.36
CA PRO A 250 -13.70 9.50 -1.42
C PRO A 250 -12.80 10.72 -1.66
N ASN A 251 -13.35 11.91 -1.45
CA ASN A 251 -12.68 13.21 -1.69
C ASN A 251 -12.30 13.94 -0.38
N GLY A 252 -12.07 13.21 0.70
CA GLY A 252 -11.54 13.76 1.95
C GLY A 252 -10.23 13.09 2.33
N LYS A 253 -9.78 13.36 3.55
CA LYS A 253 -8.74 12.58 4.22
C LYS A 253 -9.31 11.85 5.44
N GLY A 254 -8.60 10.86 5.93
CA GLY A 254 -8.89 10.21 7.20
C GLY A 254 -8.15 8.90 7.35
N ASN A 255 -8.84 7.84 7.76
CA ASN A 255 -8.24 6.52 7.95
C ASN A 255 -8.74 5.49 6.94
N ILE A 256 -7.89 4.52 6.64
CA ILE A 256 -8.20 3.38 5.80
C ILE A 256 -7.68 2.09 6.44
N GLN A 257 -8.48 1.03 6.40
CA GLN A 257 -8.12 -0.29 6.90
C GLN A 257 -8.08 -1.31 5.77
N GLY A 258 -7.09 -2.19 5.78
CA GLY A 258 -6.94 -3.19 4.72
C GLY A 258 -5.71 -4.06 4.90
N VAL A 259 -5.42 -4.87 3.90
CA VAL A 259 -4.29 -5.78 3.84
C VAL A 259 -3.18 -5.15 3.00
N PHE A 260 -1.99 -5.03 3.58
CA PHE A 260 -0.79 -4.65 2.84
C PHE A 260 -0.24 -5.88 2.10
N ALA A 261 0.04 -5.76 0.80
CA ALA A 261 0.43 -6.88 -0.06
C ALA A 261 1.30 -6.41 -1.23
N ARG A 262 1.55 -7.31 -2.19
CA ARG A 262 2.14 -7.02 -3.50
C ARG A 262 1.07 -7.21 -4.57
N ASP A 263 1.20 -6.49 -5.68
CA ASP A 263 0.33 -6.67 -6.82
C ASP A 263 0.51 -8.08 -7.44
N PHE A 264 -0.34 -8.43 -8.41
CA PHE A 264 -0.30 -9.75 -9.05
C PHE A 264 1.07 -10.08 -9.67
N GLY A 265 1.75 -9.09 -10.26
CA GLY A 265 3.05 -9.23 -10.91
C GLY A 265 4.25 -9.33 -9.96
N ASP A 266 4.05 -9.02 -8.66
CA ASP A 266 5.14 -8.76 -7.70
C ASP A 266 6.06 -7.60 -8.16
N ASP A 267 5.48 -6.59 -8.79
CA ASP A 267 6.19 -5.41 -9.26
C ASP A 267 6.23 -4.32 -8.18
N PHE A 268 5.13 -4.08 -7.47
CA PHE A 268 5.00 -3.03 -6.46
C PHE A 268 4.11 -3.42 -5.27
N ASP A 269 4.24 -2.70 -4.15
CA ASP A 269 3.39 -2.89 -2.98
C ASP A 269 2.02 -2.22 -3.16
N VAL A 270 0.98 -2.85 -2.61
CA VAL A 270 -0.41 -2.43 -2.75
C VAL A 270 -1.15 -2.53 -1.42
N PHE A 271 -2.24 -1.78 -1.31
CA PHE A 271 -3.20 -1.84 -0.22
C PHE A 271 -4.52 -2.39 -0.74
N ILE A 272 -5.05 -3.44 -0.10
CA ILE A 272 -6.27 -4.14 -0.54
C ILE A 272 -7.31 -4.08 0.59
N ILE A 273 -8.45 -3.44 0.34
CA ILE A 273 -9.56 -3.31 1.31
C ILE A 273 -10.58 -4.44 1.15
N ASN A 274 -11.32 -4.80 2.21
CA ASN A 274 -12.40 -5.78 2.08
C ASN A 274 -13.60 -5.14 1.37
N SER A 275 -13.90 -3.88 1.67
CA SER A 275 -14.99 -3.13 1.06
C SER A 275 -14.73 -1.62 1.09
N SER A 276 -15.50 -0.85 0.32
CA SER A 276 -15.47 0.61 0.38
C SER A 276 -15.78 1.20 1.77
N ALA A 277 -16.43 0.44 2.66
CA ALA A 277 -16.71 0.88 4.04
C ALA A 277 -15.47 0.90 4.94
N ASP A 278 -14.35 0.31 4.50
CA ASP A 278 -13.07 0.33 5.23
C ASP A 278 -12.29 1.64 5.01
N ILE A 279 -12.84 2.59 4.25
CA ILE A 279 -12.32 3.94 4.06
C ILE A 279 -13.23 4.94 4.77
N ASN A 280 -12.64 5.70 5.69
CA ASN A 280 -13.30 6.82 6.35
C ASN A 280 -12.50 8.10 6.09
N PHE A 281 -12.83 8.78 4.99
CA PHE A 281 -12.19 10.02 4.54
C PHE A 281 -13.16 11.21 4.68
N ASP A 282 -13.60 11.47 5.92
CA ASP A 282 -14.60 12.49 6.24
C ASP A 282 -13.99 13.86 6.60
N GLU A 283 -12.65 13.97 6.67
CA GLU A 283 -11.94 15.20 7.04
C GLU A 283 -11.48 16.02 5.83
N ALA A 284 -11.18 17.30 6.06
CA ALA A 284 -10.66 18.18 5.03
C ALA A 284 -9.29 17.71 4.54
N ARG A 285 -9.13 17.69 3.20
CA ARG A 285 -7.91 17.30 2.51
C ARG A 285 -6.70 18.16 2.91
N CYS A 286 -5.52 17.61 2.64
CA CYS A 286 -4.22 18.22 2.91
C CYS A 286 -3.41 18.58 1.65
N ASP A 287 -4.02 18.51 0.45
CA ASP A 287 -4.01 19.64 -0.48
C ASP A 287 -2.83 20.63 -0.38
N PRO A 288 -1.63 20.43 -0.97
CA PRO A 288 -0.67 21.53 -1.04
C PRO A 288 -1.30 22.75 -1.74
N ILE A 289 -0.94 23.94 -1.27
CA ILE A 289 -1.31 25.19 -1.94
C ILE A 289 -0.61 25.21 -3.30
N GLU A 290 -1.31 25.52 -4.39
CA GLU A 290 -0.70 25.54 -5.73
C GLU A 290 -0.68 26.96 -6.31
N LEU A 291 0.40 27.29 -7.02
CA LEU A 291 0.44 28.41 -7.96
C LEU A 291 0.63 27.84 -9.36
N ASP A 292 -0.47 27.73 -10.09
CA ASP A 292 -0.48 27.22 -11.45
C ASP A 292 -0.82 28.33 -12.45
N CYS A 293 0.21 28.98 -13.02
CA CYS A 293 0.04 29.85 -14.17
C CYS A 293 0.18 29.08 -15.50
N GLY A 294 0.41 27.76 -15.45
CA GLY A 294 0.67 26.90 -16.60
C GLY A 294 2.09 27.02 -17.17
N LEU A 295 2.26 26.41 -18.34
CA LEU A 295 3.48 26.52 -19.15
C LEU A 295 3.30 27.58 -20.25
N THR A 296 4.38 28.24 -20.63
CA THR A 296 4.41 29.17 -21.77
C THR A 296 5.42 28.74 -22.82
N ASP A 297 5.15 28.99 -24.10
CA ASP A 297 6.08 28.68 -25.20
C ASP A 297 7.27 29.66 -25.27
N THR A 298 7.17 30.81 -24.59
CA THR A 298 8.15 31.90 -24.67
C THR A 298 8.76 32.15 -23.29
N ALA A 299 10.05 31.89 -23.16
CA ALA A 299 10.82 32.30 -21.98
C ALA A 299 11.08 33.82 -22.00
N GLY A 300 11.26 34.40 -20.82
CA GLY A 300 11.75 35.77 -20.70
C GLY A 300 13.07 35.98 -21.46
N THR A 301 13.29 37.21 -21.94
CA THR A 301 14.49 37.56 -22.75
C THR A 301 15.59 38.21 -21.93
N ALA A 302 15.29 38.59 -20.68
CA ALA A 302 16.24 39.09 -19.70
C ALA A 302 16.23 38.20 -18.46
N ASN A 303 17.34 38.12 -17.74
CA ASN A 303 17.53 37.21 -16.61
C ASN A 303 17.50 37.97 -15.27
N LEU A 304 16.71 37.47 -14.32
CA LEU A 304 16.69 37.93 -12.92
C LEU A 304 17.64 37.13 -12.06
N PHE A 305 17.76 35.83 -12.33
CA PHE A 305 18.58 34.91 -11.57
C PHE A 305 19.00 33.75 -12.47
N TYR A 306 20.27 33.37 -12.40
CA TYR A 306 20.82 32.19 -13.07
C TYR A 306 21.84 31.49 -12.17
N GLU A 307 21.77 30.16 -12.16
CA GLU A 307 22.72 29.29 -11.47
C GLU A 307 22.96 28.02 -12.31
N ASP A 308 24.23 27.76 -12.60
CA ASP A 308 24.74 26.55 -13.27
C ASP A 308 25.63 25.70 -12.34
N PHE A 309 25.77 26.10 -11.06
CA PHE A 309 26.57 25.45 -10.03
C PHE A 309 28.06 25.25 -10.35
N GLU A 310 28.60 25.82 -11.42
CA GLU A 310 30.00 25.61 -11.84
C GLU A 310 31.02 26.12 -10.82
N SER A 311 30.64 27.13 -10.02
CA SER A 311 31.48 27.65 -8.93
C SER A 311 31.52 26.78 -7.67
N GLN A 312 30.66 25.77 -7.57
CA GLN A 312 30.54 24.94 -6.37
C GLN A 312 31.73 23.97 -6.23
N THR A 313 31.87 23.35 -5.07
CA THR A 313 32.92 22.35 -4.80
C THR A 313 32.30 20.97 -4.61
N ASN A 314 32.94 19.93 -5.17
CA ASN A 314 32.46 18.55 -5.03
C ASN A 314 32.34 18.15 -3.57
N ASN A 315 31.22 17.52 -3.23
CA ASN A 315 30.89 16.98 -1.92
C ASN A 315 30.93 18.04 -0.80
N ARG A 316 30.53 19.26 -1.15
CA ARG A 316 30.38 20.39 -0.24
C ARG A 316 29.00 20.99 -0.45
N LEU A 317 28.35 21.36 0.65
CA LEU A 317 27.06 22.02 0.60
C LEU A 317 27.10 23.23 -0.34
N ILE A 318 26.04 23.37 -1.14
CA ILE A 318 25.87 24.51 -2.05
C ILE A 318 25.90 25.81 -1.23
N GLN A 319 26.73 26.76 -1.67
CA GLN A 319 26.91 28.06 -1.04
C GLN A 319 27.13 29.16 -2.09
N GLY A 320 26.84 30.41 -1.71
CA GLY A 320 27.02 31.56 -2.61
C GLY A 320 25.80 31.83 -3.47
N ASN A 321 25.90 32.85 -4.34
CA ASN A 321 24.82 33.36 -5.20
C ASN A 321 23.47 33.65 -4.49
N GLY A 322 23.49 33.82 -3.17
CA GLY A 322 22.29 34.06 -2.36
C GLY A 322 21.46 32.82 -2.03
N TRP A 323 21.92 31.61 -2.36
CA TRP A 323 21.24 30.37 -1.96
C TRP A 323 21.25 30.18 -0.45
N ILE A 324 20.14 29.64 0.06
CA ILE A 324 20.04 29.08 1.41
C ILE A 324 19.88 27.57 1.29
N ASN A 325 20.73 26.83 1.99
CA ASN A 325 20.75 25.39 2.02
C ASN A 325 20.41 24.92 3.43
N TYR A 326 19.17 24.51 3.62
CA TYR A 326 18.58 24.28 4.93
C TYR A 326 18.28 22.79 5.11
N ILE A 327 18.82 22.19 6.17
CA ILE A 327 18.56 20.80 6.54
C ILE A 327 17.54 20.83 7.68
N GLU A 328 16.29 20.48 7.36
CA GLU A 328 15.17 20.46 8.31
C GLU A 328 15.23 19.20 9.20
N ALA A 329 15.56 18.06 8.60
CA ALA A 329 15.72 16.77 9.26
C ALA A 329 16.88 15.98 8.63
N GLY A 330 17.51 15.11 9.41
CA GLY A 330 18.66 14.31 8.99
C GLY A 330 19.97 15.09 9.00
N SER A 331 20.95 14.60 8.26
CA SER A 331 22.33 15.11 8.25
C SER A 331 22.84 15.54 6.87
N GLU A 332 22.14 15.16 5.79
CA GLU A 332 22.54 15.40 4.41
C GLU A 332 21.80 16.60 3.80
N GLY A 333 22.50 17.36 2.97
CA GLY A 333 21.97 18.54 2.28
C GLY A 333 22.37 18.61 0.81
N TRP A 334 21.94 19.65 0.10
CA TRP A 334 22.32 19.83 -1.30
C TRP A 334 23.81 20.13 -1.42
N GLU A 335 24.54 19.33 -2.18
CA GLU A 335 25.99 19.48 -2.39
C GLU A 335 26.35 19.66 -3.86
N GLY A 336 27.50 20.29 -4.11
CA GLY A 336 28.08 20.32 -5.44
C GLY A 336 28.53 18.92 -5.86
N PHE A 337 28.22 18.53 -7.08
CA PHE A 337 28.53 17.21 -7.64
C PHE A 337 29.01 17.33 -9.09
N SER A 338 29.95 16.48 -9.49
CA SER A 338 30.36 16.35 -10.88
C SER A 338 30.74 14.91 -11.21
N SER A 339 30.16 14.35 -12.27
CA SER A 339 30.46 13.01 -12.76
C SER A 339 30.46 12.97 -14.28
N THR A 340 31.34 12.16 -14.86
CA THR A 340 31.37 11.86 -16.29
C THR A 340 31.03 10.40 -16.59
N SER A 341 30.43 9.69 -15.62
CA SER A 341 30.07 8.27 -15.74
C SER A 341 28.70 8.10 -16.42
N SER A 342 28.02 6.97 -16.21
CA SER A 342 26.70 6.69 -16.79
C SER A 342 25.62 7.70 -16.38
N ASN A 343 25.78 8.35 -15.22
CA ASN A 343 24.90 9.40 -14.71
C ASN A 343 25.73 10.67 -14.66
N ALA A 344 25.94 11.25 -15.84
CA ALA A 344 26.79 12.42 -15.98
C ALA A 344 26.04 13.67 -15.55
N SER A 345 26.70 14.50 -14.74
CA SER A 345 26.25 15.85 -14.44
C SER A 345 26.41 16.74 -15.68
N LEU A 346 25.75 17.90 -15.71
CA LEU A 346 25.92 18.88 -16.81
C LEU A 346 27.15 19.78 -16.58
N GLY A 347 28.30 19.15 -16.33
CA GLY A 347 29.48 19.84 -15.78
C GLY A 347 29.50 19.65 -14.27
N ARG A 348 29.14 20.69 -13.51
CA ARG A 348 28.92 20.61 -12.07
C ARG A 348 27.48 20.97 -11.76
N SER A 349 26.79 20.10 -11.03
CA SER A 349 25.38 20.27 -10.69
C SER A 349 25.21 20.28 -9.16
N ALA A 350 24.04 20.67 -8.68
CA ALA A 350 23.64 20.40 -7.31
C ALA A 350 23.06 18.99 -7.20
N ARG A 351 23.29 18.31 -6.08
CA ARG A 351 22.78 16.97 -5.81
C ARG A 351 22.42 16.81 -4.34
N VAL A 352 21.40 16.02 -4.06
CA VAL A 352 21.15 15.44 -2.75
C VAL A 352 21.29 13.92 -2.84
N GLN A 353 22.06 13.33 -1.93
CA GLN A 353 22.26 11.89 -1.82
C GLN A 353 22.23 11.51 -0.35
N THR A 354 21.24 10.71 0.05
CA THR A 354 21.04 10.33 1.45
C THR A 354 21.34 8.86 1.72
N ALA A 355 21.52 8.06 0.66
CA ALA A 355 21.91 6.67 0.72
C ALA A 355 23.09 6.44 1.68
N SER A 356 22.93 5.46 2.57
CA SER A 356 23.92 5.09 3.59
C SER A 356 24.23 6.14 4.68
N SER A 357 23.47 7.24 4.79
CA SER A 357 23.60 8.20 5.91
C SER A 357 23.26 7.58 7.27
N GLY A 358 22.36 6.59 7.28
CA GLY A 358 21.78 6.01 8.50
C GLY A 358 20.66 6.86 9.10
N ASP A 359 20.28 7.96 8.45
CA ASP A 359 19.17 8.80 8.89
C ASP A 359 17.83 8.08 8.65
N PHE A 360 16.95 8.09 9.66
CA PHE A 360 15.58 7.58 9.50
C PHE A 360 14.71 8.48 8.64
N SER A 361 15.06 9.77 8.55
CA SER A 361 14.42 10.77 7.70
C SER A 361 15.43 11.87 7.41
N ASN A 362 15.47 12.32 6.16
CA ASN A 362 16.29 13.43 5.71
C ASN A 362 15.46 14.37 4.85
N ILE A 363 15.31 15.61 5.29
CA ILE A 363 14.54 16.67 4.61
C ILE A 363 15.46 17.86 4.42
N THR A 364 15.73 18.23 3.17
CA THR A 364 16.64 19.35 2.84
C THR A 364 16.11 20.23 1.72
N TRP A 365 16.41 21.52 1.83
CA TRP A 365 15.87 22.58 0.99
C TRP A 365 17.03 23.36 0.38
N LEU A 366 16.95 23.64 -0.93
CA LEU A 366 17.79 24.61 -1.59
C LEU A 366 16.92 25.76 -2.09
N ILE A 367 17.06 26.93 -1.49
CA ILE A 367 16.13 28.06 -1.63
C ILE A 367 16.82 29.23 -2.31
N THR A 368 16.20 29.76 -3.37
CA THR A 368 16.72 30.91 -4.14
C THR A 368 16.77 32.17 -3.27
N PRO A 369 17.61 33.16 -3.64
CA PRO A 369 17.46 34.52 -3.12
C PRO A 369 16.08 35.10 -3.47
N ALA A 370 15.77 36.26 -2.88
CA ALA A 370 14.54 37.00 -3.12
C ALA A 370 14.40 37.43 -4.59
N ILE A 371 13.28 37.08 -5.22
CA ILE A 371 12.92 37.42 -6.60
C ILE A 371 11.76 38.41 -6.58
N ASP A 372 12.00 39.65 -7.00
CA ASP A 372 10.96 40.70 -6.97
C ASP A 372 10.10 40.69 -8.23
N LEU A 373 8.91 40.09 -8.16
CA LEU A 373 7.98 40.00 -9.28
C LEU A 373 7.19 41.30 -9.52
N ASN A 374 7.27 42.32 -8.65
CA ASN A 374 6.48 43.54 -8.83
C ASN A 374 6.97 44.40 -10.00
N ASN A 375 8.26 44.27 -10.33
CA ASN A 375 8.92 45.11 -11.33
C ASN A 375 9.11 44.40 -12.68
N TYR A 376 8.72 43.13 -12.79
CA TYR A 376 8.98 42.31 -13.96
C TYR A 376 7.72 41.56 -14.39
N HIS A 377 7.32 41.77 -15.64
CA HIS A 377 6.16 41.11 -16.21
C HIS A 377 6.55 39.81 -16.90
N ASN A 378 5.63 38.84 -16.92
CA ASN A 378 5.81 37.54 -17.59
C ASN A 378 7.11 36.85 -17.16
N ALA A 379 7.35 36.81 -15.83
CA ALA A 379 8.47 36.06 -15.29
C ALA A 379 8.28 34.57 -15.53
N THR A 380 9.36 33.86 -15.84
CA THR A 380 9.34 32.42 -16.15
C THR A 380 10.46 31.71 -15.40
N LEU A 381 10.17 30.52 -14.86
CA LEU A 381 11.15 29.62 -14.25
C LEU A 381 11.50 28.48 -15.21
N ARG A 382 12.79 28.17 -15.31
CA ARG A 382 13.33 26.98 -15.98
C ARG A 382 14.41 26.35 -15.13
N PHE A 383 14.46 25.03 -15.11
CA PHE A 383 15.54 24.25 -14.50
C PHE A 383 15.58 22.86 -15.12
N LYS A 384 16.60 22.09 -14.78
CA LYS A 384 16.71 20.68 -15.15
C LYS A 384 16.88 19.81 -13.92
N THR A 385 16.25 18.63 -13.95
CA THR A 385 16.42 17.61 -12.92
C THR A 385 16.74 16.24 -13.52
N SER A 386 17.52 15.46 -12.81
CA SER A 386 17.71 14.02 -13.03
C SER A 386 17.56 13.29 -11.68
N ASN A 387 17.39 11.98 -11.71
CA ASN A 387 17.45 11.15 -10.50
C ASN A 387 18.32 9.93 -10.72
N SER A 388 18.70 9.27 -9.64
CA SER A 388 19.18 7.90 -9.64
C SER A 388 18.39 7.11 -8.63
N LEU A 389 17.44 6.30 -9.13
CA LEU A 389 16.52 5.48 -8.33
C LEU A 389 15.75 6.34 -7.32
N ALA A 390 14.83 7.18 -7.81
CA ALA A 390 14.08 8.07 -6.92
C ALA A 390 13.28 7.31 -5.84
N ASP A 391 12.96 6.04 -6.07
CA ASP A 391 12.35 5.11 -5.11
C ASP A 391 11.13 5.70 -4.39
N GLY A 392 11.03 5.57 -3.07
CA GLY A 392 10.04 6.24 -2.25
C GLY A 392 10.39 7.68 -1.88
N SER A 393 11.60 8.15 -2.18
CA SER A 393 11.99 9.56 -1.98
C SER A 393 11.40 10.47 -3.05
N PHE A 394 11.33 11.76 -2.79
CA PHE A 394 10.77 12.71 -3.76
C PHE A 394 11.35 14.12 -3.67
N LEU A 395 11.30 14.82 -4.80
CA LEU A 395 11.68 16.21 -4.96
C LEU A 395 10.44 17.06 -5.28
N GLU A 396 10.27 18.14 -4.54
CA GLU A 396 9.26 19.16 -4.80
C GLU A 396 9.89 20.49 -5.20
N VAL A 397 9.18 21.24 -6.04
CA VAL A 397 9.50 22.63 -6.35
C VAL A 397 8.41 23.50 -5.73
N LEU A 398 8.83 24.25 -4.72
CA LEU A 398 7.98 25.07 -3.89
C LEU A 398 8.21 26.55 -4.18
N TYR A 399 7.24 27.38 -3.83
CA TYR A 399 7.37 28.83 -3.77
C TYR A 399 6.85 29.35 -2.43
N SER A 400 7.39 30.48 -1.98
CA SER A 400 6.83 31.27 -0.88
C SER A 400 6.79 32.74 -1.26
N LEU A 401 5.70 33.41 -0.88
CA LEU A 401 5.50 34.87 -1.04
C LEU A 401 5.53 35.61 0.31
N ASP A 402 5.63 34.89 1.42
CA ASP A 402 5.57 35.42 2.78
C ASP A 402 6.81 35.10 3.63
N TRP A 403 7.71 34.24 3.15
CA TRP A 403 8.99 34.02 3.80
C TRP A 403 9.85 35.28 3.75
N ASP A 404 10.48 35.60 4.87
CA ASP A 404 11.24 36.84 5.09
C ASP A 404 12.74 36.73 4.76
N GLY A 405 13.17 35.58 4.23
CA GLY A 405 14.56 35.26 3.95
C GLY A 405 15.37 34.85 5.19
N ASN A 406 14.74 34.74 6.37
CA ASN A 406 15.40 34.25 7.58
C ASN A 406 15.23 32.74 7.72
N GLU A 407 16.36 32.03 7.78
CA GLU A 407 16.40 30.57 7.92
C GLU A 407 15.56 30.05 9.10
N ALA A 408 15.51 30.80 10.22
CA ALA A 408 14.72 30.45 11.40
C ALA A 408 13.20 30.38 11.15
N ASN A 409 12.73 31.00 10.08
CA ASN A 409 11.30 31.12 9.76
C ASN A 409 10.88 30.27 8.57
N ILE A 410 11.78 29.49 7.95
CA ILE A 410 11.48 28.67 6.75
C ILE A 410 10.26 27.78 6.98
N THR A 411 10.24 27.01 8.07
CA THR A 411 9.17 26.05 8.37
C THR A 411 7.89 26.70 8.88
N SER A 412 7.92 27.98 9.20
CA SER A 412 6.74 28.76 9.63
C SER A 412 6.10 29.59 8.51
N ALA A 413 6.81 29.76 7.39
CA ALA A 413 6.31 30.43 6.21
C ALA A 413 5.35 29.53 5.42
N THR A 414 4.56 30.15 4.54
CA THR A 414 3.65 29.43 3.66
C THR A 414 4.39 29.00 2.40
N TRP A 415 4.43 27.70 2.15
CA TRP A 415 4.99 27.13 0.92
C TRP A 415 3.89 26.49 0.08
N GLY A 416 3.80 26.90 -1.18
CA GLY A 416 2.96 26.24 -2.18
C GLY A 416 3.81 25.54 -3.24
N VAL A 417 3.23 24.62 -3.98
CA VAL A 417 3.89 23.92 -5.09
C VAL A 417 3.72 24.69 -6.41
N LEU A 418 4.68 24.50 -7.32
CA LEU A 418 4.59 24.93 -8.72
C LEU A 418 4.28 23.73 -9.62
N PRO A 419 3.00 23.33 -9.77
CA PRO A 419 2.63 22.05 -10.40
C PRO A 419 2.86 22.01 -11.90
N ALA A 420 2.97 23.17 -12.57
CA ALA A 420 3.30 23.24 -13.99
C ALA A 420 4.74 22.78 -14.29
N ALA A 421 5.63 22.81 -13.28
CA ALA A 421 7.01 22.39 -13.44
C ALA A 421 7.11 20.87 -13.57
N TYR A 422 7.76 20.39 -14.64
CA TYR A 422 8.14 18.98 -14.71
C TYR A 422 9.30 18.70 -13.75
N ILE A 423 9.14 17.67 -12.92
CA ILE A 423 10.17 17.13 -12.04
C ILE A 423 10.34 15.67 -12.41
N VAL A 424 11.59 15.21 -12.50
CA VAL A 424 11.93 13.82 -12.80
C VAL A 424 11.26 12.84 -11.82
N LYS A 425 10.76 11.72 -12.35
CA LYS A 425 10.00 10.70 -11.61
C LYS A 425 10.80 9.40 -11.51
N ASP A 426 10.45 8.52 -10.58
CA ASP A 426 11.10 7.21 -10.48
C ASP A 426 10.92 6.34 -11.74
N THR A 427 9.81 6.51 -12.46
CA THR A 427 9.58 5.85 -13.75
C THR A 427 10.44 6.38 -14.89
N ASP A 428 11.11 7.52 -14.71
CA ASP A 428 11.99 8.09 -15.72
C ASP A 428 13.33 7.36 -15.74
N SER A 429 13.99 7.36 -16.89
CA SER A 429 15.35 6.83 -16.96
C SER A 429 16.31 7.72 -16.16
N PHE A 430 17.15 7.10 -15.33
CA PHE A 430 18.14 7.78 -14.48
C PHE A 430 19.32 8.44 -15.22
N VAL A 431 19.40 8.30 -16.55
CA VAL A 431 20.50 8.84 -17.38
C VAL A 431 20.19 10.25 -17.92
N PRO A 432 19.03 10.51 -18.54
CA PRO A 432 18.72 11.84 -19.06
C PRO A 432 18.44 12.89 -17.97
N TRP A 433 18.75 14.13 -18.32
CA TRP A 433 18.25 15.32 -17.64
C TRP A 433 16.94 15.78 -18.28
N PHE A 434 15.95 16.07 -17.44
CA PHE A 434 14.63 16.51 -17.87
C PHE A 434 14.47 18.00 -17.63
N ASN A 435 13.91 18.72 -18.61
CA ASN A 435 13.60 20.14 -18.46
C ASN A 435 12.27 20.30 -17.73
N SER A 436 12.19 21.30 -16.85
CA SER A 436 10.95 21.70 -16.16
C SER A 436 9.82 22.16 -17.08
N GLY A 437 10.12 22.41 -18.36
CA GLY A 437 9.31 23.31 -19.19
C GLY A 437 9.57 24.78 -18.83
N THR A 438 8.93 25.70 -19.53
CA THR A 438 8.96 27.13 -19.20
C THR A 438 7.76 27.44 -18.33
N VAL A 439 7.96 27.40 -17.01
CA VAL A 439 6.92 27.60 -16.02
C VAL A 439 6.59 29.08 -15.95
N ASP A 440 5.34 29.44 -16.21
CA ASP A 440 4.90 30.83 -16.07
C ASP A 440 4.71 31.19 -14.59
N LEU A 441 5.20 32.36 -14.19
CA LEU A 441 5.03 32.93 -12.85
C LEU A 441 4.21 34.23 -12.87
N SER A 442 3.67 34.62 -14.04
CA SER A 442 3.00 35.89 -14.27
C SER A 442 1.73 36.12 -13.43
N CYS A 443 1.15 35.05 -12.88
CA CYS A 443 -0.02 35.12 -12.02
C CYS A 443 0.30 35.40 -10.54
N ALA A 444 1.59 35.48 -10.17
CA ALA A 444 2.05 35.91 -8.86
C ALA A 444 2.64 37.34 -8.88
N THR A 445 2.61 37.97 -7.71
CA THR A 445 3.18 39.31 -7.47
C THR A 445 3.83 39.32 -6.09
N GLY A 446 4.75 40.25 -5.84
CA GLY A 446 5.47 40.35 -4.56
C GLY A 446 6.90 39.83 -4.65
N ILE A 447 7.51 39.61 -3.48
CA ILE A 447 8.81 38.95 -3.38
C ILE A 447 8.58 37.45 -3.31
N MET A 448 9.14 36.70 -4.26
CA MET A 448 9.06 35.25 -4.32
C MET A 448 10.39 34.62 -3.95
N HIS A 449 10.33 33.52 -3.22
CA HIS A 449 11.42 32.57 -3.08
C HIS A 449 10.98 31.23 -3.67
N ILE A 450 11.86 30.57 -4.41
CA ILE A 450 11.63 29.23 -4.95
C ILE A 450 12.53 28.26 -4.21
N ALA A 451 11.99 27.10 -3.80
CA ALA A 451 12.74 26.09 -3.09
C ALA A 451 12.67 24.74 -3.80
N PHE A 452 13.80 24.04 -3.83
CA PHE A 452 13.92 22.66 -4.24
C PHE A 452 14.03 21.82 -2.96
N LYS A 453 12.93 21.14 -2.60
CA LYS A 453 12.82 20.40 -1.34
C LYS A 453 12.88 18.90 -1.61
N TYR A 454 13.88 18.24 -1.05
CA TYR A 454 14.00 16.80 -1.04
C TYR A 454 13.47 16.21 0.26
N THR A 455 12.72 15.11 0.15
CA THR A 455 12.27 14.30 1.28
C THR A 455 12.62 12.83 1.02
N GLY A 456 13.40 12.23 1.92
CA GLY A 456 13.80 10.84 1.86
C GLY A 456 14.42 10.36 3.17
N SER A 457 15.34 9.43 3.12
CA SER A 457 16.08 8.88 4.28
C SER A 457 17.37 8.18 3.86
N GLY A 458 18.10 7.58 4.80
CA GLY A 458 19.22 6.68 4.52
C GLY A 458 18.84 5.21 4.35
N GLN A 459 17.55 4.88 4.24
CA GLN A 459 17.04 3.51 4.02
C GLN A 459 16.82 3.23 2.54
N ASP A 460 17.19 2.04 2.06
CA ASP A 460 17.13 1.59 0.65
C ASP A 460 15.79 1.78 -0.09
N ALA A 461 14.69 2.01 0.63
CA ALA A 461 13.37 2.22 0.03
C ALA A 461 13.04 3.70 -0.22
N TYR A 462 13.85 4.62 0.32
CA TYR A 462 13.61 6.06 0.33
C TYR A 462 14.93 6.85 0.24
N ASP A 463 15.96 6.33 -0.42
CA ASP A 463 17.30 6.91 -0.47
C ASP A 463 17.73 7.43 -1.84
N GLY A 464 16.75 7.58 -2.72
CA GLY A 464 16.96 8.08 -4.08
C GLY A 464 17.72 9.40 -4.16
N VAL A 465 18.53 9.49 -5.21
CA VAL A 465 19.37 10.66 -5.49
C VAL A 465 18.66 11.58 -6.46
N TYR A 466 18.65 12.88 -6.17
CA TYR A 466 18.16 13.91 -7.09
C TYR A 466 19.25 14.91 -7.41
N GLU A 467 19.28 15.34 -8.67
CA GLU A 467 20.23 16.33 -9.16
C GLU A 467 19.47 17.51 -9.79
N LEU A 468 20.04 18.70 -9.68
CA LEU A 468 19.46 19.98 -10.13
C LEU A 468 20.53 20.80 -10.86
N ASP A 469 20.12 21.39 -11.98
CA ASP A 469 21.00 22.25 -12.79
C ASP A 469 20.23 23.29 -13.61
N ASP A 470 20.95 24.24 -14.18
CA ASP A 470 20.46 25.29 -15.09
C ASP A 470 19.23 26.04 -14.56
N VAL A 471 19.25 26.46 -13.28
CA VAL A 471 18.14 27.22 -12.68
C VAL A 471 18.15 28.64 -13.23
N SER A 472 17.12 29.00 -13.98
CA SER A 472 16.98 30.29 -14.64
C SER A 472 15.61 30.90 -14.35
N ILE A 473 15.61 32.14 -13.87
CA ILE A 473 14.41 32.96 -13.73
C ILE A 473 14.55 34.14 -14.67
N ASP A 474 13.71 34.16 -15.69
CA ASP A 474 13.75 35.12 -16.78
C ASP A 474 12.49 35.98 -16.78
N TYR A 475 12.53 37.16 -17.41
CA TYR A 475 11.39 38.06 -17.54
C TYR A 475 11.35 38.76 -18.90
N VAL A 476 10.22 39.40 -19.20
CA VAL A 476 10.07 40.25 -20.37
C VAL A 476 10.26 41.73 -19.96
N PRO A 477 11.27 42.44 -20.52
CA PRO A 477 11.58 43.83 -20.18
C PRO A 477 10.49 44.87 -20.46
#